data_AF-A0A2N0ZCC9-F1
#
_entry.id   AF-A0A2N0ZCC9-F1
#
_cell.length_a   1.000
_cell.length_b   1.000
_cell.length_c   1.000
_cell.angle_alpha   90.00
_cell.angle_beta   90.00
_cell.angle_gamma   90.00
#
_symmetry.space_group_name_H-M   'P 1'
#
loop_
_entity.id
_entity.type
_entity.pdbx_description
1 polymer ?
#
loop_
_entity_poly.entity_id
_entity_poly.type
_entity_poly.pdbx_seq_one_letter_code
_entity_poly.pdbx_strand_id
1 'polypeptide(L)'
;MNKIIGLLLAIGIFTGISAMLTGIDIPLPSSYITVVFASNGVFAFFSIFTQRLVMALYETNVYEERSGFLNQAFKYIAIFTSGINYHVQKVLNRLPLFFNKFLAFCFFLSLVWIGFGIIGIFN
;
A
#
# COMPACT_ATOMS: atom_id res chain seq x y z
N MET A 1 -15.79 5.56 18.87
CA MET A 1 -16.63 6.04 17.74
C MET A 1 -15.78 6.51 16.54
N ASN A 2 -14.91 7.52 16.70
CA ASN A 2 -14.11 8.07 15.59
C ASN A 2 -13.23 7.04 14.84
N LYS A 3 -12.66 6.06 15.54
CA LYS A 3 -11.87 4.97 14.92
C LYS A 3 -12.73 4.09 13.99
N ILE A 4 -13.94 3.74 14.42
CA ILE A 4 -14.87 2.91 13.65
C ILE A 4 -15.34 3.67 12.41
N ILE A 5 -15.70 4.95 12.57
CA ILE A 5 -16.09 5.82 11.45
C ILE A 5 -14.94 5.94 10.44
N GLY A 6 -13.72 6.19 10.92
CA GLY A 6 -12.54 6.25 10.05
C GLY A 6 -12.28 4.94 9.30
N LEU A 7 -12.45 3.79 9.97
CA LEU A 7 -12.32 2.48 9.34
C LEU A 7 -13.38 2.25 8.27
N LEU A 8 -14.65 2.55 8.56
CA LEU A 8 -15.75 2.42 7.60
C LEU A 8 -15.54 3.32 6.37
N LEU A 9 -15.04 4.54 6.56
CA LEU A 9 -14.68 5.44 5.47
C LEU A 9 -13.54 4.86 4.61
N ALA A 10 -12.47 4.37 5.24
CA ALA A 10 -11.35 3.77 4.54
C ALA A 10 -11.79 2.52 3.74
N ILE A 11 -12.61 1.65 4.35
CA ILE A 11 -13.20 0.49 3.67
C ILE A 11 -14.08 0.98 2.51
N GLY A 12 -14.97 1.95 2.71
CA GLY A 12 -15.84 2.48 1.66
C GLY A 12 -15.05 3.00 0.45
N ILE A 13 -13.97 3.76 0.69
CA ILE A 13 -13.07 4.23 -0.36
C ILE A 13 -12.39 3.05 -1.08
N PHE A 14 -11.84 2.09 -0.32
CA PHE A 14 -11.21 0.91 -0.90
C PHE A 14 -12.18 0.06 -1.70
N THR A 15 -13.42 -0.12 -1.23
CA THR A 15 -14.49 -0.80 -1.97
C THR A 15 -14.81 -0.05 -3.25
N GLY A 16 -14.91 1.28 -3.21
CA GLY A 16 -15.17 2.11 -4.39
C GLY A 16 -14.09 1.95 -5.45
N ILE A 17 -12.82 2.03 -5.05
CA ILE A 17 -11.68 1.82 -5.97
C ILE A 17 -11.66 0.37 -6.50
N SER A 18 -11.88 -0.62 -5.62
CA SER A 18 -11.89 -2.04 -5.99
C SER A 18 -13.05 -2.38 -6.93
N ALA A 19 -14.19 -1.71 -6.81
CA ALA A 19 -15.33 -1.85 -7.70
C ALA A 19 -15.04 -1.28 -9.10
N MET A 20 -14.14 -0.31 -9.26
CA MET A 20 -13.74 0.17 -10.60
C MET A 20 -12.99 -0.91 -11.41
N LEU A 21 -12.36 -1.88 -10.73
CA LEU A 21 -11.63 -2.97 -11.38
C LEU A 21 -12.55 -4.09 -11.89
N THR A 22 -13.84 -4.08 -11.57
CA THR A 22 -14.78 -5.05 -12.15
C THR A 22 -14.98 -4.82 -13.65
N GLY A 23 -14.69 -3.61 -14.16
CA GLY A 23 -14.74 -3.31 -15.60
C GLY A 23 -13.61 -3.95 -16.42
N ILE A 24 -12.62 -4.56 -15.77
CA ILE A 24 -11.55 -5.35 -16.40
C ILE A 24 -11.60 -6.82 -15.92
N ASP A 25 -12.80 -7.30 -15.61
CA ASP A 25 -13.11 -8.69 -15.22
C ASP A 25 -12.43 -9.20 -13.93
N ILE A 26 -11.95 -8.31 -13.07
CA ILE A 26 -11.46 -8.69 -11.74
C ILE A 26 -12.61 -8.59 -10.72
N PRO A 27 -13.16 -9.72 -10.23
CA PRO A 27 -14.32 -9.70 -9.33
C PRO A 27 -13.97 -9.22 -7.92
N LEU A 28 -14.97 -8.70 -7.20
CA LEU A 28 -14.90 -8.56 -5.74
C LEU A 28 -15.03 -9.96 -5.09
N PRO A 29 -14.26 -10.29 -4.04
CA PRO A 29 -13.33 -9.43 -3.30
C PRO A 29 -11.88 -9.46 -3.82
N SER A 30 -11.57 -10.20 -4.89
CA SER A 30 -10.21 -10.33 -5.43
C SER A 30 -9.59 -8.98 -5.82
N SER A 31 -10.41 -8.04 -6.30
CA SER A 31 -9.93 -6.69 -6.65
C SER A 31 -9.35 -5.89 -5.48
N TYR A 32 -9.72 -6.16 -4.22
CA TYR A 32 -9.06 -5.54 -3.06
C TYR A 32 -7.57 -5.87 -3.01
N ILE A 33 -7.23 -7.12 -3.32
CA ILE A 33 -5.84 -7.60 -3.32
C ILE A 33 -5.06 -6.83 -4.39
N THR A 34 -5.65 -6.65 -5.57
CA THR A 34 -5.07 -5.86 -6.66
C THR A 34 -4.81 -4.42 -6.24
N VAL A 35 -5.79 -3.75 -5.62
CA VAL A 35 -5.64 -2.36 -5.16
C VAL A 35 -4.54 -2.25 -4.10
N VAL A 36 -4.48 -3.17 -3.14
CA VAL A 36 -3.44 -3.19 -2.10
C VAL A 36 -2.06 -3.38 -2.72
N PHE A 37 -1.85 -4.35 -3.61
CA PHE A 37 -0.55 -4.57 -4.24
C PHE A 37 -0.16 -3.44 -5.19
N ALA A 38 -1.09 -2.92 -5.99
CA ALA A 38 -0.84 -1.81 -6.90
C ALA A 38 -0.41 -0.55 -6.14
N SER A 39 -1.14 -0.18 -5.09
CA SER A 39 -0.79 0.98 -4.26
C SER A 39 0.55 0.79 -3.55
N ASN A 40 0.81 -0.38 -2.96
CA ASN A 40 2.12 -0.67 -2.37
C ASN A 40 3.23 -0.66 -3.42
N GLY A 41 2.94 -1.05 -4.67
CA GLY A 41 3.85 -0.98 -5.81
C GLY A 41 4.27 0.45 -6.13
N VAL A 42 3.33 1.40 -6.09
CA VAL A 42 3.64 2.83 -6.24
C VAL A 42 4.60 3.31 -5.15
N PHE A 43 4.34 2.97 -3.89
CA PHE A 43 5.24 3.34 -2.78
C PHE A 43 6.58 2.62 -2.84
N ALA A 44 6.62 1.37 -3.29
CA ALA A 44 7.85 0.61 -3.51
C ALA A 44 8.72 1.25 -4.59
N PHE A 45 8.11 1.69 -5.70
CA PHE A 45 8.79 2.43 -6.76
C PHE A 45 9.47 3.69 -6.21
N PHE A 46 8.73 4.53 -5.47
CA PHE A 46 9.31 5.72 -4.86
C PHE A 46 10.40 5.38 -3.83
N SER A 47 10.25 4.28 -3.10
CA SER A 47 11.22 3.87 -2.08
C SER A 47 12.59 3.52 -2.66
N ILE A 48 12.67 3.11 -3.92
CA ILE A 48 13.96 2.91 -4.63
C ILE A 48 14.79 4.19 -4.56
N PHE A 49 14.17 5.36 -4.72
CA PHE A 49 14.87 6.65 -4.71
C PHE A 49 14.88 7.26 -3.30
N THR A 50 13.72 7.35 -2.67
CA THR A 50 13.47 8.18 -1.47
C THR A 50 12.89 7.39 -0.29
N GLN A 51 13.41 6.18 -0.04
CA GLN A 51 12.99 5.27 1.04
C GLN A 51 12.67 5.95 2.39
N ARG A 52 13.56 6.82 2.89
CA ARG A 52 13.37 7.49 4.19
C ARG A 52 12.14 8.40 4.21
N LEU A 53 11.87 9.12 3.11
CA LEU A 53 10.70 9.98 3.00
C LEU A 53 9.42 9.16 2.95
N VAL A 54 9.42 8.06 2.17
CA VAL A 54 8.27 7.16 2.09
C VAL A 54 7.96 6.52 3.45
N MET A 55 8.98 6.11 4.20
CA MET A 55 8.79 5.60 5.56
C MET A 55 8.25 6.68 6.51
N ALA A 56 8.78 7.90 6.46
CA ALA A 56 8.30 9.00 7.30
C ALA A 56 6.82 9.34 7.00
N LEU A 57 6.40 9.29 5.73
CA LEU A 57 4.99 9.47 5.36
C LEU A 57 4.09 8.41 6.01
N TYR A 58 4.53 7.15 6.06
CA TYR A 58 3.79 6.11 6.76
C TYR A 58 3.73 6.38 8.27
N GLU A 59 4.87 6.66 8.90
CA GLU A 59 4.96 6.85 10.35
C GLU A 59 4.11 8.03 10.84
N THR A 60 4.14 9.14 10.12
CA THR A 60 3.33 10.34 10.41
C THR A 60 1.83 10.11 10.25
N ASN A 61 1.41 9.21 9.36
CA ASN A 61 -0.02 8.88 9.18
C ASN A 61 -0.50 7.77 10.13
N VAL A 62 0.37 6.81 10.50
CA VAL A 62 -0.04 5.61 11.24
C VAL A 62 0.28 5.68 12.73
N TYR A 63 1.46 6.17 13.10
CA TYR A 63 1.93 6.14 14.49
C TYR A 63 1.69 7.44 15.25
N GLU A 64 1.65 8.58 14.58
CA GLU A 64 1.25 9.82 15.27
C GLU A 64 -0.22 9.76 15.70
N GLU A 65 -0.45 9.96 17.00
CA GLU A 65 -1.80 10.04 17.54
C GLU A 65 -2.43 11.38 17.19
N ARG A 66 -3.36 11.36 16.24
CA ARG A 66 -4.18 12.52 15.88
C ARG A 66 -5.65 12.24 16.16
N SER A 67 -6.32 13.23 16.76
CA SER A 67 -7.75 13.18 17.05
C SER A 67 -8.58 13.45 15.78
N GLY A 68 -9.82 12.94 15.73
CA GLY A 68 -10.74 13.16 14.61
C GLY A 68 -10.88 11.98 13.65
N PHE A 69 -12.06 11.82 13.06
CA PHE A 69 -12.40 10.66 12.23
C PHE A 69 -11.67 10.66 10.88
N LEU A 70 -11.38 11.83 10.27
CA LEU A 70 -10.59 11.94 9.04
C LEU A 70 -9.16 11.44 9.25
N ASN A 71 -8.52 11.81 10.36
CA ASN A 71 -7.19 11.33 10.70
C ASN A 71 -7.16 9.80 10.87
N GLN A 72 -8.22 9.23 11.46
CA GLN A 72 -8.36 7.78 11.53
C GLN A 72 -8.57 7.15 10.14
N ALA A 73 -9.36 7.78 9.26
CA ALA A 73 -9.53 7.30 7.89
C ALA A 73 -8.20 7.30 7.11
N PHE A 74 -7.44 8.40 7.15
CA PHE A 74 -6.12 8.47 6.52
C PHE A 74 -5.13 7.45 7.09
N LYS A 75 -5.16 7.22 8.41
CA LYS A 75 -4.39 6.15 9.05
C LYS A 75 -4.71 4.78 8.43
N TYR A 76 -5.99 4.42 8.32
CA TYR A 76 -6.38 3.13 7.72
C TYR A 76 -6.07 3.06 6.22
N ILE A 77 -6.25 4.15 5.49
CA ILE A 77 -5.85 4.23 4.07
C ILE A 77 -4.34 3.99 3.94
N ALA A 78 -3.52 4.67 4.74
CA ALA A 78 -2.07 4.51 4.71
C ALA A 78 -1.63 3.08 5.04
N ILE A 79 -2.30 2.42 5.99
CA ILE A 79 -2.08 1.00 6.30
C ILE A 79 -2.31 0.13 5.07
N PHE A 80 -3.43 0.28 4.37
CA PHE A 80 -3.71 -0.53 3.18
C PHE A 80 -2.81 -0.19 1.99
N THR A 81 -2.53 1.09 1.74
CA THR A 81 -1.83 1.52 0.54
C THR A 81 -0.31 1.40 0.62
N SER A 82 0.27 1.51 1.82
CA SER A 82 1.72 1.58 1.98
C SER A 82 2.27 0.73 3.13
N GLY A 83 1.41 0.01 3.86
CA GLY A 83 1.83 -0.80 5.01
C GLY A 83 2.80 -1.93 4.66
N ILE A 84 2.56 -2.67 3.57
CA ILE A 84 3.47 -3.74 3.12
C ILE A 84 4.82 -3.12 2.76
N ASN A 85 4.80 -2.05 1.96
CA ASN A 85 6.02 -1.35 1.59
C ASN A 85 6.77 -0.84 2.82
N TYR A 86 6.10 -0.19 3.78
CA TYR A 86 6.73 0.32 5.00
C TYR A 86 7.51 -0.78 5.73
N HIS A 87 6.86 -1.91 5.99
CA HIS A 87 7.49 -3.00 6.74
C HIS A 87 8.67 -3.63 5.99
N VAL A 88 8.56 -3.80 4.67
CA VAL A 88 9.69 -4.29 3.84
C VAL A 88 10.83 -3.28 3.87
N GLN A 89 10.56 -2.01 3.58
CA GLN A 89 11.59 -0.96 3.56
C GLN A 89 12.25 -0.77 4.93
N LYS A 90 11.52 -0.96 6.03
CA LYS A 90 12.07 -0.91 7.39
C LYS A 90 13.11 -2.01 7.64
N VAL A 91 12.90 -3.20 7.07
CA VAL A 91 13.89 -4.29 7.12
C VAL A 91 15.07 -3.96 6.21
N LEU A 92 14.82 -3.53 4.97
CA LEU A 92 15.88 -3.20 4.00
C LEU A 92 16.76 -2.03 4.42
N ASN A 93 16.22 -1.06 5.17
CA ASN A 93 16.96 0.10 5.67
C ASN A 93 18.07 -0.29 6.68
N ARG A 94 18.07 -1.53 7.18
CA ARG A 94 19.14 -2.06 8.05
C ARG A 94 20.34 -2.58 7.26
N LEU A 95 20.22 -2.73 5.94
CA LEU A 95 21.26 -3.27 5.07
C LEU A 95 22.18 -2.15 4.53
N PRO A 96 23.40 -2.49 4.10
CA PRO A 96 24.26 -1.55 3.37
C PRO A 96 23.57 -1.01 2.12
N LEU A 97 23.94 0.23 1.72
CA LEU A 97 23.28 0.99 0.66
C LEU A 97 23.01 0.17 -0.61
N PHE A 98 24.00 -0.56 -1.11
CA PHE A 98 23.88 -1.36 -2.33
C PHE A 98 22.81 -2.44 -2.22
N PHE A 99 22.88 -3.28 -1.17
CA PHE A 99 21.91 -4.36 -0.94
C PHE A 99 20.51 -3.83 -0.68
N ASN A 100 20.39 -2.73 0.08
CA ASN A 100 19.13 -2.06 0.33
C ASN A 100 18.46 -1.65 -0.99
N LYS A 101 19.18 -0.92 -1.86
CA LYS A 101 18.63 -0.44 -3.14
C LYS A 101 18.32 -1.57 -4.12
N PHE A 102 19.20 -2.56 -4.21
CA PHE A 102 18.97 -3.72 -5.05
C PHE A 102 17.71 -4.49 -4.62
N LEU A 103 17.57 -4.79 -3.33
CA LEU A 103 16.41 -5.52 -2.82
C LEU A 103 15.12 -4.69 -2.86
N ALA A 104 15.20 -3.36 -2.70
CA ALA A 104 14.05 -2.48 -2.89
C ALA A 104 13.55 -2.52 -4.34
N PHE A 105 14.48 -2.58 -5.31
CA PHE A 105 14.14 -2.77 -6.72
C PHE A 105 13.55 -4.16 -6.98
N CYS A 106 14.15 -5.23 -6.44
CA CYS A 106 13.58 -6.59 -6.54
C CYS A 106 12.17 -6.69 -5.95
N PHE A 107 11.93 -6.02 -4.81
CA PHE A 107 10.61 -5.95 -4.19
C PHE A 107 9.59 -5.22 -5.06
N PHE A 108 9.98 -4.10 -5.67
CA PHE A 108 9.13 -3.42 -6.65
C PHE A 108 8.78 -4.35 -7.82
N LEU A 109 9.77 -5.05 -8.39
CA LEU A 109 9.54 -5.99 -9.49
C LEU A 109 8.62 -7.15 -9.09
N SER A 110 8.74 -7.67 -7.86
CA SER A 110 7.85 -8.74 -7.40
C SER A 110 6.41 -8.27 -7.27
N LEU A 111 6.17 -7.03 -6.82
CA LEU A 111 4.83 -6.43 -6.81
C LEU A 111 4.26 -6.26 -8.21
N VAL A 112 5.07 -5.82 -9.17
CA VAL A 112 4.67 -5.71 -10.58
C VAL A 112 4.32 -7.08 -11.16
N TRP A 113 5.15 -8.09 -10.87
CA TRP A 113 4.89 -9.47 -11.30
C TRP A 113 3.59 -10.03 -10.73
N ILE A 114 3.33 -9.82 -9.43
CA ILE A 114 2.06 -10.19 -8.80
C ILE A 114 0.89 -9.49 -9.48
N GLY A 115 1.03 -8.20 -9.80
CA GLY A 115 0.00 -7.43 -10.51
C GLY A 115 -0.37 -8.04 -11.87
N PHE A 116 0.63 -8.35 -12.70
CA PHE A 116 0.40 -9.03 -13.98
C PHE A 116 -0.16 -10.44 -13.80
N GLY A 117 0.31 -11.17 -12.79
CA GLY A 117 -0.20 -12.51 -12.47
C GLY A 117 -1.68 -12.50 -12.12
N ILE A 118 -2.15 -11.50 -11.36
CA ILE A 118 -3.58 -11.36 -11.07
C ILE A 118 -4.37 -11.10 -12.35
N ILE A 119 -3.90 -10.19 -13.21
CA ILE A 119 -4.59 -9.90 -14.48
C ILE A 119 -4.68 -11.16 -15.35
N GLY A 120 -3.61 -11.94 -15.48
CA GLY A 120 -3.61 -13.17 -16.30
C GLY A 120 -4.36 -14.36 -15.68
N ILE A 121 -4.82 -14.28 -14.43
CA ILE A 121 -5.74 -15.27 -13.84
C ILE A 121 -7.19 -14.97 -14.25
N PHE A 122 -7.54 -13.69 -14.38
CA PHE A 122 -8.92 -13.24 -14.61
C PHE A 122 -9.22 -12.88 -16.08
N ASN A 123 -8.19 -12.61 -16.89
CA ASN A 123 -8.27 -12.39 -18.34
C ASN A 123 -7.51 -13.49 -19.09
#